data_AF-A0A962P4E9-F1
#
_entry.id   AF-A0A962P4E9-F1
#
_cell.length_a   1.000
_cell.length_b   1.000
_cell.length_c   1.000
_cell.angle_alpha   90.00
_cell.angle_beta   90.00
_cell.angle_gamma   90.00
#
_symmetry.space_group_name_H-M   'P 1'
#
loop_
_entity.id
_entity.type
_entity.pdbx_description
1 polymer ?
#
loop_
_entity_poly.entity_id
_entity_poly.type
_entity_poly.pdbx_seq_one_letter_code
_entity_poly.pdbx_strand_id
1 'polypeptide(L)'
;MSVHQIFRGRSQISQSVLGRLLLLLLLVLPVPALALTEQEITDLQFMREEEKLAYDLYNALYAKWGNPVFSTIATSEARHKDSVLGLLNQFGLADPAAGMAAGKFTSSALQTLYDQLLASGSKSEIDGLRVGVTVEVTDIDDLDAAISRTADASIIRVYSNLRKGSVNHLSSFTNQILALGGTVDSNAQNLALSVYEPISQSLYIPAVVLINDKGEKVVYDALLRLVESIPVTLQLVNSTLTNLPYSEEYASYSAADGKVTIPALAVGALNYSSLEDKRYTAVLQLQAELSATSPGFTLETLTEKP
;
A
#
# COMPACT_ATOMS: atom_id res chain seq x y z
N MET A 1 20.62 22.68 68.95
CA MET A 1 21.87 23.44 68.70
C MET A 1 22.84 22.51 67.98
N SER A 2 23.78 22.90 67.13
CA SER A 2 24.05 24.07 66.28
C SER A 2 25.54 23.92 65.88
N VAL A 3 25.95 24.42 64.72
CA VAL A 3 27.25 24.13 64.08
C VAL A 3 28.43 24.93 64.67
N HIS A 4 29.56 24.26 64.99
CA HIS A 4 30.97 24.74 65.07
C HIS A 4 31.86 23.55 65.54
N GLN A 5 33.16 23.40 65.29
CA GLN A 5 34.11 23.81 64.22
C GLN A 5 35.23 22.69 64.18
N ILE A 6 35.92 22.35 63.08
CA ILE A 6 37.16 22.96 62.52
C ILE A 6 38.22 23.22 63.62
N PHE A 7 39.49 22.78 63.60
CA PHE A 7 40.47 22.28 62.60
C PHE A 7 41.23 21.04 63.21
N ARG A 8 42.29 20.39 62.68
CA ARG A 8 43.20 20.51 61.51
C ARG A 8 43.86 19.13 61.23
N GLY A 9 44.36 18.88 60.01
CA GLY A 9 45.27 17.75 59.71
C GLY A 9 45.31 17.40 58.22
N ARG A 10 46.40 17.73 57.50
CA ARG A 10 46.50 17.53 56.04
C ARG A 10 47.36 16.32 55.67
N SER A 11 46.86 15.49 54.76
CA SER A 11 47.67 14.86 53.71
C SER A 11 47.05 15.23 52.37
N GLN A 12 47.86 15.59 51.37
CA GLN A 12 47.40 15.85 50.01
C GLN A 12 48.03 14.85 49.05
N ILE A 13 47.18 13.98 48.49
CA ILE A 13 47.41 13.33 47.20
C ILE A 13 46.16 13.62 46.35
N SER A 14 46.34 13.76 45.04
CA SER A 14 45.38 14.43 44.14
C SER A 14 44.05 13.71 43.96
N GLN A 15 42.97 14.49 43.90
CA GLN A 15 41.68 14.03 43.35
C GLN A 15 41.78 13.86 41.83
N SER A 16 41.57 12.65 41.32
CA SER A 16 41.06 12.42 39.97
C SER A 16 40.54 10.99 39.80
N VAL A 17 39.33 10.83 39.23
CA VAL A 17 38.77 9.57 38.71
C VAL A 17 38.64 8.39 39.71
N LEU A 18 38.14 8.63 40.92
CA LEU A 18 37.36 7.61 41.65
C LEU A 18 35.87 7.97 41.59
N GLY A 19 35.21 7.51 40.52
CA GLY A 19 33.77 7.69 40.33
C GLY A 19 33.26 6.92 39.11
N ARG A 20 32.12 6.23 39.27
CA ARG A 20 31.41 5.47 38.23
C ARG A 20 32.19 4.27 37.63
N LEU A 21 32.38 3.22 38.44
CA LEU A 21 32.33 1.84 37.93
C LEU A 21 31.26 1.02 38.67
N LEU A 22 30.10 1.66 38.91
CA LEU A 22 28.91 1.00 39.45
C LEU A 22 27.97 0.63 38.30
N LEU A 23 27.74 -0.67 38.13
CA LEU A 23 26.59 -1.27 37.45
C LEU A 23 26.24 -0.69 36.06
N LEU A 24 26.97 -1.09 35.03
CA LEU A 24 26.56 -0.92 33.63
C LEU A 24 26.75 -2.21 32.80
N LEU A 25 26.51 -3.36 33.42
CA LEU A 25 26.01 -4.53 32.69
C LEU A 25 24.55 -4.21 32.31
N LEU A 26 24.38 -3.43 31.25
CA LEU A 26 23.08 -3.19 30.64
C LEU A 26 22.62 -4.54 30.09
N LEU A 27 21.74 -5.21 30.84
CA LEU A 27 21.07 -6.40 30.37
C LEU A 27 20.18 -5.96 29.21
N VAL A 28 20.69 -6.12 27.99
CA VAL A 28 19.89 -6.04 26.77
C VAL A 28 19.00 -7.28 26.77
N LEU A 29 17.97 -7.23 27.61
CA LEU A 29 16.76 -8.00 27.37
C LEU A 29 16.35 -7.67 25.94
N PRO A 30 16.14 -8.66 25.05
CA PRO A 30 15.39 -8.37 23.85
C PRO A 30 14.06 -7.79 24.33
N VAL A 31 13.73 -6.58 23.88
CA VAL A 31 12.38 -6.05 24.07
C VAL A 31 11.47 -7.11 23.46
N PRO A 32 10.60 -7.77 24.24
CA PRO A 32 9.72 -8.76 23.65
C PRO A 32 8.88 -8.03 22.61
N ALA A 33 8.90 -8.53 21.38
CA ALA A 33 7.79 -8.24 20.48
C ALA A 33 6.53 -8.60 21.28
N LEU A 34 5.63 -7.63 21.46
CA LEU A 34 4.45 -7.82 22.30
C LEU A 34 3.71 -9.04 21.74
N ALA A 35 3.61 -10.08 22.57
CA ALA A 35 2.97 -11.31 22.15
C ALA A 35 1.52 -10.97 21.78
N LEU A 36 1.12 -11.31 20.55
CA LEU A 36 -0.19 -10.97 20.03
C LEU A 36 -1.29 -11.46 20.97
N THR A 37 -2.32 -10.63 21.13
CA THR A 37 -3.55 -11.06 21.79
C THR A 37 -4.25 -12.16 20.98
N GLU A 38 -5.05 -12.99 21.66
CA GLU A 38 -5.88 -14.01 20.99
C GLU A 38 -6.80 -13.39 19.93
N GLN A 39 -7.21 -12.13 20.13
CA GLN A 39 -8.00 -11.36 19.17
C GLN A 39 -7.17 -10.98 17.93
N GLU A 40 -5.95 -10.46 18.07
CA GLU A 40 -5.08 -10.13 16.93
C GLU A 40 -4.71 -11.37 16.12
N ILE A 41 -4.51 -12.52 16.77
CA ILE A 41 -4.30 -13.81 16.09
C ILE A 41 -5.56 -14.21 15.29
N THR A 42 -6.74 -14.09 15.90
CA THR A 42 -8.03 -14.40 15.25
C THR A 42 -8.28 -13.48 14.06
N ASP A 43 -8.06 -12.18 14.23
CA ASP A 43 -8.25 -11.16 13.19
C ASP A 43 -7.29 -11.42 12.01
N LEU A 44 -6.00 -11.69 12.26
CA LEU A 44 -5.03 -12.00 11.21
C LEU A 44 -5.39 -13.27 10.41
N GLN A 45 -5.93 -14.29 11.08
CA GLN A 45 -6.34 -15.53 10.42
C GLN A 45 -7.64 -15.36 9.63
N PHE A 46 -8.58 -14.55 10.14
CA PHE A 46 -9.82 -14.21 9.44
C PHE A 46 -9.55 -13.38 8.17
N MET A 47 -8.83 -12.26 8.31
CA MET A 47 -8.44 -11.37 7.20
C MET A 47 -7.69 -12.12 6.08
N ARG A 48 -6.85 -13.10 6.42
CA ARG A 48 -6.14 -13.95 5.45
C ARG A 48 -7.08 -14.81 4.59
N GLU A 49 -8.18 -15.29 5.16
CA GLU A 49 -9.18 -16.06 4.40
C GLU A 49 -10.21 -15.17 3.70
N GLU A 50 -10.50 -13.98 4.23
CA GLU A 50 -11.40 -12.99 3.63
C GLU A 50 -10.81 -12.36 2.36
N GLU A 51 -9.55 -11.93 2.40
CA GLU A 51 -8.81 -11.46 1.22
C GLU A 51 -8.65 -12.58 0.16
N LYS A 52 -8.60 -13.85 0.59
CA LYS A 52 -8.70 -14.99 -0.32
C LYS A 52 -10.12 -15.19 -0.87
N LEU A 53 -11.16 -14.88 -0.11
CA LEU A 53 -12.55 -14.94 -0.55
C LEU A 53 -12.79 -13.93 -1.65
N ALA A 54 -12.37 -12.67 -1.47
CA ALA A 54 -12.43 -11.64 -2.51
C ALA A 54 -11.64 -12.08 -3.77
N TYR A 55 -10.39 -12.52 -3.60
CA TYR A 55 -9.55 -13.04 -4.68
C TYR A 55 -10.22 -14.18 -5.49
N ASP A 56 -10.69 -15.23 -4.82
CA ASP A 56 -11.28 -16.40 -5.48
C ASP A 56 -12.61 -16.04 -6.16
N LEU A 57 -13.43 -15.23 -5.50
CA LEU A 57 -14.76 -14.83 -5.96
C LEU A 57 -14.67 -13.94 -7.20
N TYR A 58 -13.74 -12.98 -7.22
CA TYR A 58 -13.55 -12.11 -8.37
C TYR A 58 -12.91 -12.82 -9.57
N ASN A 59 -12.01 -13.79 -9.35
CA ASN A 59 -11.56 -14.68 -10.42
C ASN A 59 -12.73 -15.51 -11.00
N ALA A 60 -13.61 -16.04 -10.15
CA ALA A 60 -14.79 -16.80 -10.59
C ALA A 60 -15.82 -15.93 -11.34
N LEU A 61 -16.09 -14.71 -10.86
CA LEU A 61 -16.98 -13.76 -11.54
C LEU A 61 -16.38 -13.21 -12.84
N TYR A 62 -15.06 -13.01 -12.91
CA TYR A 62 -14.37 -12.70 -14.16
C TYR A 62 -14.53 -13.83 -15.18
N ALA A 63 -14.28 -15.08 -14.80
CA ALA A 63 -14.46 -16.24 -15.67
C ALA A 63 -15.93 -16.43 -16.10
N LYS A 64 -16.90 -15.92 -15.33
CA LYS A 64 -18.34 -15.98 -15.61
C LYS A 64 -18.85 -14.88 -16.55
N TRP A 65 -18.36 -13.64 -16.40
CA TRP A 65 -18.91 -12.45 -17.08
C TRP A 65 -17.94 -11.74 -18.02
N GLY A 66 -16.63 -11.95 -17.89
CA GLY A 66 -15.59 -11.32 -18.71
C GLY A 66 -15.34 -9.83 -18.42
N ASN A 67 -16.07 -9.19 -17.52
CA ASN A 67 -15.88 -7.78 -17.19
C ASN A 67 -14.51 -7.54 -16.52
N PRO A 68 -13.60 -6.72 -17.09
CA PRO A 68 -12.24 -6.53 -16.59
C PRO A 68 -12.13 -5.94 -15.18
N VAL A 69 -13.20 -5.38 -14.60
CA VAL A 69 -13.17 -4.86 -13.22
C VAL A 69 -12.85 -5.97 -12.21
N PHE A 70 -13.44 -7.16 -12.39
CA PHE A 70 -13.23 -8.30 -11.51
C PHE A 70 -11.78 -8.80 -11.53
N SER A 71 -11.17 -8.97 -12.72
CA SER A 71 -9.77 -9.41 -12.81
C SER A 71 -8.77 -8.34 -12.40
N THR A 72 -9.11 -7.06 -12.58
CA THR A 72 -8.29 -5.94 -12.08
C THR A 72 -8.23 -5.94 -10.56
N ILE A 73 -9.40 -6.03 -9.90
CA ILE A 73 -9.49 -6.04 -8.43
C ILE A 73 -8.91 -7.33 -7.84
N ALA A 74 -9.18 -8.50 -8.43
CA ALA A 74 -8.52 -9.76 -8.06
C ALA A 74 -6.98 -9.69 -8.10
N THR A 75 -6.40 -8.77 -8.87
CA THR A 75 -4.94 -8.55 -8.90
C THR A 75 -4.45 -7.71 -7.71
N SER A 76 -5.31 -6.91 -7.05
CA SER A 76 -5.07 -6.33 -5.73
C SER A 76 -5.26 -7.34 -4.61
N GLU A 77 -6.33 -8.15 -4.64
CA GLU A 77 -6.60 -9.10 -3.53
C GLU A 77 -5.50 -10.15 -3.43
N ALA A 78 -4.87 -10.47 -4.57
CA ALA A 78 -3.65 -11.27 -4.63
C ALA A 78 -2.52 -10.69 -3.76
N ARG A 79 -2.32 -9.37 -3.78
CA ARG A 79 -1.32 -8.63 -2.98
C ARG A 79 -1.76 -8.43 -1.54
N HIS A 80 -3.04 -8.18 -1.31
CA HIS A 80 -3.60 -8.02 0.02
C HIS A 80 -3.47 -9.30 0.85
N LYS A 81 -4.03 -10.43 0.38
CA LYS A 81 -3.96 -11.73 1.07
C LYS A 81 -2.50 -12.13 1.37
N ASP A 82 -1.57 -11.78 0.49
CA ASP A 82 -0.15 -12.11 0.65
C ASP A 82 0.59 -11.11 1.55
N SER A 83 0.06 -9.89 1.73
CA SER A 83 0.49 -8.95 2.78
C SER A 83 0.06 -9.44 4.18
N VAL A 84 -1.15 -10.00 4.32
CA VAL A 84 -1.59 -10.65 5.57
C VAL A 84 -0.76 -11.92 5.84
N LEU A 85 -0.46 -12.73 4.82
CA LEU A 85 0.49 -13.84 4.93
C LEU A 85 1.89 -13.37 5.41
N GLY A 86 2.32 -12.19 4.98
CA GLY A 86 3.53 -11.53 5.49
C GLY A 86 3.50 -11.36 7.01
N LEU A 87 2.38 -10.90 7.57
CA LEU A 87 2.20 -10.78 9.03
C LEU A 87 2.10 -12.14 9.73
N LEU A 88 1.36 -13.10 9.18
CA LEU A 88 1.28 -14.45 9.75
C LEU A 88 2.68 -15.08 9.87
N ASN A 89 3.51 -14.95 8.83
CA ASN A 89 4.92 -15.37 8.86
C ASN A 89 5.76 -14.56 9.86
N GLN A 90 5.57 -13.24 9.94
CA GLN A 90 6.27 -12.35 10.90
C GLN A 90 6.03 -12.77 12.35
N PHE A 91 4.81 -13.19 12.69
CA PHE A 91 4.41 -13.59 14.04
C PHE A 91 4.46 -15.11 14.29
N GLY A 92 4.88 -15.90 13.31
CA GLY A 92 5.00 -17.36 13.43
C GLY A 92 3.66 -18.10 13.51
N LEU A 93 2.59 -17.51 12.96
CA LEU A 93 1.25 -18.07 12.93
C LEU A 93 1.05 -19.00 11.72
N ALA A 94 0.15 -19.99 11.87
CA ALA A 94 -0.23 -20.86 10.77
C ALA A 94 -1.16 -20.15 9.78
N ASP A 95 -0.90 -20.32 8.48
CA ASP A 95 -1.75 -19.82 7.39
C ASP A 95 -2.99 -20.71 7.18
N PRO A 96 -4.22 -20.25 7.50
CA PRO A 96 -5.44 -21.04 7.32
C PRO A 96 -5.78 -21.30 5.84
N ALA A 97 -5.20 -20.55 4.91
CA ALA A 97 -5.37 -20.74 3.48
C ALA A 97 -4.32 -21.68 2.84
N ALA A 98 -3.34 -22.17 3.60
CA ALA A 98 -2.24 -22.96 3.06
C ALA A 98 -2.72 -24.26 2.40
N GLY A 99 -2.46 -24.41 1.10
CA GLY A 99 -2.86 -25.59 0.32
C GLY A 99 -4.37 -25.66 0.01
N MET A 100 -5.16 -24.65 0.36
CA MET A 100 -6.57 -24.57 -0.02
C MET A 100 -6.73 -24.27 -1.52
N ALA A 101 -7.68 -24.97 -2.16
CA ALA A 101 -8.07 -24.69 -3.53
C ALA A 101 -8.86 -23.37 -3.65
N ALA A 102 -9.04 -22.90 -4.89
CA ALA A 102 -9.92 -21.76 -5.16
C ALA A 102 -11.36 -22.07 -4.72
N GLY A 103 -11.98 -21.12 -4.02
CA GLY A 103 -13.33 -21.24 -3.45
C GLY A 103 -13.44 -22.22 -2.28
N LYS A 104 -12.32 -22.54 -1.62
CA LYS A 104 -12.25 -23.42 -0.43
C LYS A 104 -11.56 -22.71 0.73
N PHE A 105 -12.11 -22.87 1.93
CA PHE A 105 -11.75 -22.12 3.14
C PHE A 105 -11.78 -23.04 4.37
N THR A 106 -10.94 -22.74 5.35
CA THR A 106 -10.91 -23.41 6.66
C THR A 106 -12.07 -22.92 7.53
N SER A 107 -12.37 -21.63 7.48
CA SER A 107 -13.55 -21.01 8.09
C SER A 107 -14.83 -21.46 7.36
N SER A 108 -15.68 -22.20 8.08
CA SER A 108 -16.99 -22.63 7.59
C SER A 108 -17.96 -21.47 7.35
N ALA A 109 -17.77 -20.35 8.05
CA ALA A 109 -18.50 -19.11 7.81
C ALA A 109 -18.12 -18.49 6.46
N LEU A 110 -16.81 -18.35 6.17
CA LEU A 110 -16.33 -17.81 4.90
C LEU A 110 -16.62 -18.75 3.72
N GLN A 111 -16.56 -20.07 3.91
CA GLN A 111 -17.03 -21.03 2.90
C GLN A 111 -18.52 -20.81 2.57
N THR A 112 -19.36 -20.65 3.60
CA THR A 112 -20.80 -20.40 3.42
C THR A 112 -21.06 -19.07 2.73
N LEU A 113 -20.31 -18.02 3.10
CA LEU A 113 -20.39 -16.69 2.49
C LEU A 113 -19.97 -16.73 1.02
N TYR A 114 -18.82 -17.34 0.69
CA TYR A 114 -18.35 -17.53 -0.69
C TYR A 114 -19.40 -18.24 -1.56
N ASP A 115 -19.95 -19.36 -1.09
CA ASP A 115 -20.93 -20.13 -1.85
C ASP A 115 -22.22 -19.33 -2.10
N GLN A 116 -22.65 -18.50 -1.14
CA GLN A 116 -23.80 -17.60 -1.29
C GLN A 116 -23.53 -16.43 -2.24
N LEU A 117 -22.37 -15.77 -2.10
CA LEU A 117 -21.97 -14.64 -2.94
C LEU A 117 -21.76 -15.07 -4.39
N LEU A 118 -21.08 -16.20 -4.63
CA LEU A 118 -20.90 -16.75 -5.98
C LEU A 118 -22.24 -17.13 -6.61
N ALA A 119 -23.15 -17.75 -5.85
CA ALA A 119 -24.50 -18.08 -6.33
C ALA A 119 -25.35 -16.82 -6.62
N SER A 120 -25.13 -15.72 -5.89
CA SER A 120 -25.82 -14.46 -6.14
C SER A 120 -25.25 -13.71 -7.34
N GLY A 121 -23.92 -13.56 -7.39
CA GLY A 121 -23.21 -12.87 -8.47
C GLY A 121 -23.23 -13.62 -9.82
N SER A 122 -23.58 -14.91 -9.81
CA SER A 122 -23.79 -15.70 -11.03
C SER A 122 -25.16 -15.51 -11.71
N LYS A 123 -26.05 -14.68 -11.15
CA LYS A 123 -27.40 -14.40 -11.71
C LYS A 123 -27.35 -13.46 -12.92
N SER A 124 -26.67 -12.34 -12.78
CA SER A 124 -26.42 -11.34 -13.83
C SER A 124 -25.10 -10.62 -13.56
N GLU A 125 -24.52 -9.98 -14.57
CA GLU A 125 -23.30 -9.16 -14.41
C GLU A 125 -23.49 -8.07 -13.35
N ILE A 126 -24.63 -7.36 -13.37
CA ILE A 126 -24.96 -6.33 -12.36
C ILE A 126 -25.06 -6.93 -10.95
N ASP A 127 -25.57 -8.16 -10.80
CA ASP A 127 -25.60 -8.82 -9.49
C ASP A 127 -24.20 -9.28 -9.05
N GLY A 128 -23.32 -9.62 -9.99
CA GLY A 128 -21.88 -9.82 -9.73
C GLY A 128 -21.20 -8.55 -9.23
N LEU A 129 -21.47 -7.39 -9.83
CA LEU A 129 -20.93 -6.11 -9.40
C LEU A 129 -21.48 -5.68 -8.03
N ARG A 130 -22.77 -5.95 -7.75
CA ARG A 130 -23.38 -5.75 -6.42
C ARG A 130 -22.77 -6.67 -5.36
N VAL A 131 -22.43 -7.90 -5.73
CA VAL A 131 -21.66 -8.81 -4.85
C VAL A 131 -20.26 -8.26 -4.58
N GLY A 132 -19.61 -7.64 -5.57
CA GLY A 132 -18.42 -6.80 -5.38
C GLY A 132 -18.64 -5.75 -4.30
N VAL A 133 -19.57 -4.81 -4.51
CA VAL A 133 -19.96 -3.77 -3.53
C VAL A 133 -20.26 -4.34 -2.14
N THR A 134 -20.85 -5.53 -2.04
CA THR A 134 -21.16 -6.17 -0.75
C THR A 134 -19.89 -6.59 -0.01
N VAL A 135 -18.96 -7.24 -0.71
CA VAL A 135 -17.67 -7.70 -0.14
C VAL A 135 -16.84 -6.50 0.33
N GLU A 136 -16.66 -5.48 -0.52
CA GLU A 136 -15.83 -4.32 -0.18
C GLU A 136 -16.35 -3.53 1.02
N VAL A 137 -17.68 -3.43 1.19
CA VAL A 137 -18.26 -2.78 2.39
C VAL A 137 -18.01 -3.61 3.65
N THR A 138 -18.15 -4.94 3.58
CA THR A 138 -17.84 -5.83 4.71
C THR A 138 -16.36 -5.79 5.07
N ASP A 139 -15.46 -5.89 4.08
CA ASP A 139 -14.01 -5.80 4.29
C ASP A 139 -13.59 -4.48 4.93
N ILE A 140 -14.14 -3.34 4.49
CA ILE A 140 -13.88 -2.04 5.13
C ILE A 140 -14.35 -2.01 6.60
N ASP A 141 -15.56 -2.52 6.89
CA ASP A 141 -16.12 -2.54 8.25
C ASP A 141 -15.30 -3.46 9.18
N ASP A 142 -14.93 -4.66 8.72
CA ASP A 142 -14.15 -5.63 9.52
C ASP A 142 -12.66 -5.22 9.64
N LEU A 143 -12.08 -4.54 8.64
CA LEU A 143 -10.76 -3.91 8.75
C LEU A 143 -10.75 -2.73 9.75
N ASP A 144 -11.74 -1.83 9.72
CA ASP A 144 -11.86 -0.76 10.73
C ASP A 144 -12.03 -1.36 12.12
N ALA A 145 -12.84 -2.41 12.25
CA ALA A 145 -13.03 -3.13 13.49
C ALA A 145 -11.71 -3.78 13.97
N ALA A 146 -10.95 -4.44 13.10
CA ALA A 146 -9.67 -5.06 13.43
C ALA A 146 -8.57 -4.02 13.77
N ILE A 147 -8.48 -2.91 13.03
CA ILE A 147 -7.58 -1.78 13.34
C ILE A 147 -7.87 -1.24 14.74
N SER A 148 -9.14 -1.15 15.15
CA SER A 148 -9.52 -0.67 16.49
C SER A 148 -9.13 -1.62 17.64
N ARG A 149 -8.82 -2.90 17.35
CA ARG A 149 -8.51 -3.96 18.32
C ARG A 149 -7.02 -4.19 18.55
N THR A 150 -6.14 -3.65 17.70
CA THR A 150 -4.68 -3.83 17.79
C THR A 150 -3.94 -2.56 18.21
N ALA A 151 -2.76 -2.72 18.81
CA ALA A 151 -1.79 -1.65 19.04
C ALA A 151 -0.48 -1.86 18.24
N ASP A 152 -0.37 -2.92 17.43
CA ASP A 152 0.85 -3.23 16.70
C ASP A 152 0.96 -2.41 15.40
N ALA A 153 2.03 -1.62 15.31
CA ALA A 153 2.26 -0.70 14.19
C ALA A 153 2.60 -1.39 12.86
N SER A 154 2.83 -2.72 12.84
CA SER A 154 2.92 -3.50 11.60
C SER A 154 1.55 -3.99 11.14
N ILE A 155 0.70 -4.49 12.07
CA ILE A 155 -0.69 -4.88 11.77
C ILE A 155 -1.49 -3.67 11.29
N ILE A 156 -1.49 -2.57 12.05
CA ILE A 156 -2.19 -1.32 11.70
C ILE A 156 -1.75 -0.82 10.32
N ARG A 157 -0.46 -0.90 9.98
CA ARG A 157 0.08 -0.48 8.68
C ARG A 157 -0.39 -1.35 7.52
N VAL A 158 -0.61 -2.65 7.71
CA VAL A 158 -1.14 -3.52 6.65
C VAL A 158 -2.63 -3.24 6.48
N TYR A 159 -3.43 -3.37 7.54
CA TYR A 159 -4.88 -3.16 7.46
C TYR A 159 -5.24 -1.75 6.94
N SER A 160 -4.52 -0.70 7.36
CA SER A 160 -4.72 0.68 6.85
C SER A 160 -4.30 0.91 5.40
N ASN A 161 -3.77 -0.10 4.70
CA ASN A 161 -3.50 -0.05 3.26
C ASN A 161 -4.46 -0.97 2.48
N LEU A 162 -4.78 -2.15 3.01
CA LEU A 162 -5.88 -3.01 2.51
C LEU A 162 -7.18 -2.19 2.41
N ARG A 163 -7.57 -1.55 3.53
CA ARG A 163 -8.77 -0.69 3.67
C ARG A 163 -8.80 0.54 2.75
N LYS A 164 -7.71 0.84 2.04
CA LYS A 164 -7.68 1.85 0.96
C LYS A 164 -7.91 1.22 -0.40
N GLY A 165 -7.33 0.05 -0.64
CA GLY A 165 -7.66 -0.81 -1.78
C GLY A 165 -9.15 -1.10 -1.83
N SER A 166 -9.75 -1.63 -0.76
CA SER A 166 -11.19 -1.93 -0.75
C SER A 166 -12.09 -0.71 -0.94
N VAL A 167 -11.69 0.50 -0.52
CA VAL A 167 -12.39 1.75 -0.89
C VAL A 167 -12.25 2.08 -2.39
N ASN A 168 -11.07 1.88 -2.98
CA ASN A 168 -10.85 2.03 -4.43
C ASN A 168 -11.66 0.99 -5.23
N HIS A 169 -11.76 -0.24 -4.73
CA HIS A 169 -12.51 -1.34 -5.32
C HIS A 169 -14.02 -1.10 -5.23
N LEU A 170 -14.52 -0.68 -4.06
CA LEU A 170 -15.90 -0.25 -3.83
C LEU A 170 -16.31 0.86 -4.80
N SER A 171 -15.43 1.86 -4.98
CA SER A 171 -15.63 2.92 -5.97
C SER A 171 -15.65 2.35 -7.39
N SER A 172 -14.74 1.44 -7.74
CA SER A 172 -14.68 0.80 -9.06
C SER A 172 -15.95 -0.01 -9.40
N PHE A 173 -16.45 -0.84 -8.47
CA PHE A 173 -17.72 -1.56 -8.65
C PHE A 173 -18.93 -0.60 -8.71
N THR A 174 -18.98 0.40 -7.81
CA THR A 174 -20.05 1.42 -7.80
C THR A 174 -20.15 2.16 -9.13
N ASN A 175 -19.02 2.62 -9.66
CA ASN A 175 -18.95 3.30 -10.95
C ASN A 175 -19.37 2.38 -12.10
N GLN A 176 -18.99 1.09 -12.07
CA GLN A 176 -19.39 0.14 -13.11
C GLN A 176 -20.89 -0.20 -13.08
N ILE A 177 -21.53 -0.23 -11.91
CA ILE A 177 -22.99 -0.38 -11.78
C ILE A 177 -23.70 0.84 -12.35
N LEU A 178 -23.26 2.05 -12.00
CA LEU A 178 -23.84 3.30 -12.49
C LEU A 178 -23.67 3.46 -14.02
N ALA A 179 -22.52 3.07 -14.57
CA ALA A 179 -22.25 3.08 -16.01
C ALA A 179 -23.16 2.12 -16.80
N LEU A 180 -23.63 1.03 -16.17
CA LEU A 180 -24.62 0.10 -16.73
C LEU A 180 -26.08 0.52 -16.46
N GLY A 181 -26.32 1.73 -15.93
CA GLY A 181 -27.65 2.25 -15.61
C GLY A 181 -28.29 1.60 -14.37
N GLY A 182 -27.51 0.89 -13.56
CA GLY A 182 -27.95 0.31 -12.30
C GLY A 182 -27.96 1.32 -11.14
N THR A 183 -28.48 0.88 -10.00
CA THR A 183 -28.47 1.64 -8.74
C THR A 183 -27.65 0.92 -7.67
N VAL A 184 -27.08 1.72 -6.77
CA VAL A 184 -26.26 1.31 -5.61
C VAL A 184 -26.91 1.88 -4.34
N ASP A 185 -26.69 1.23 -3.19
CA ASP A 185 -27.17 1.76 -1.90
C ASP A 185 -26.48 3.08 -1.55
N SER A 186 -27.22 4.01 -0.92
CA SER A 186 -26.69 5.34 -0.60
C SER A 186 -25.55 5.33 0.41
N ASN A 187 -25.46 4.35 1.31
CA ASN A 187 -24.35 4.27 2.27
C ASN A 187 -23.09 3.76 1.57
N ALA A 188 -23.21 2.71 0.75
CA ALA A 188 -22.11 2.23 -0.09
C ALA A 188 -21.63 3.32 -1.08
N GLN A 189 -22.56 4.06 -1.70
CA GLN A 189 -22.23 5.19 -2.56
C GLN A 189 -21.57 6.35 -1.80
N ASN A 190 -22.03 6.67 -0.58
CA ASN A 190 -21.39 7.69 0.25
C ASN A 190 -19.97 7.26 0.68
N LEU A 191 -19.76 5.98 1.02
CA LEU A 191 -18.45 5.45 1.37
C LEU A 191 -17.49 5.50 0.16
N ALA A 192 -17.96 5.09 -1.02
CA ALA A 192 -17.25 5.20 -2.31
C ALA A 192 -16.89 6.65 -2.71
N LEU A 193 -17.67 7.63 -2.25
CA LEU A 193 -17.44 9.06 -2.50
C LEU A 193 -16.65 9.75 -1.36
N SER A 194 -16.60 9.16 -0.17
CA SER A 194 -15.97 9.77 1.02
C SER A 194 -14.45 9.88 0.90
N VAL A 195 -13.84 9.07 0.04
CA VAL A 195 -12.42 9.14 -0.33
C VAL A 195 -12.32 9.25 -1.86
N TYR A 196 -12.40 10.47 -2.38
CA TYR A 196 -12.03 10.75 -3.77
C TYR A 196 -10.49 10.74 -3.91
N GLU A 197 -9.90 9.55 -3.84
CA GLU A 197 -8.64 9.28 -4.52
C GLU A 197 -8.98 8.86 -5.96
N PRO A 198 -8.39 9.49 -7.00
CA PRO A 198 -8.87 9.33 -8.36
C PRO A 198 -8.65 7.91 -8.88
N ILE A 199 -9.75 7.33 -9.40
CA ILE A 199 -9.88 5.96 -9.92
C ILE A 199 -8.69 5.61 -10.83
N SER A 200 -7.88 4.63 -10.41
CA SER A 200 -6.50 4.41 -10.89
C SER A 200 -5.65 5.68 -10.79
N GLN A 201 -4.92 5.86 -9.67
CA GLN A 201 -3.84 6.85 -9.55
C GLN A 201 -2.74 6.57 -10.60
N SER A 202 -2.96 7.09 -11.81
CA SER A 202 -2.11 6.86 -12.97
C SER A 202 -1.31 8.13 -13.21
N LEU A 203 -0.11 8.17 -12.64
CA LEU A 203 0.77 9.33 -12.75
C LEU A 203 1.38 9.37 -14.16
N TYR A 204 0.74 10.15 -15.04
CA TYR A 204 1.33 10.54 -16.31
C TYR A 204 2.42 11.59 -16.07
N ILE A 205 3.66 11.25 -16.41
CA ILE A 205 4.80 12.17 -16.40
C ILE A 205 5.19 12.44 -17.85
N PRO A 206 4.91 13.64 -18.40
CA PRO A 206 5.48 14.04 -19.67
C PRO A 206 6.99 14.25 -19.51
N ALA A 207 7.77 13.85 -20.52
CA ALA A 207 9.22 14.01 -20.55
C ALA A 207 9.98 13.49 -19.29
N VAL A 208 10.05 12.17 -19.16
CA VAL A 208 11.00 11.46 -18.29
C VAL A 208 12.28 11.13 -19.07
N VAL A 209 13.42 11.52 -18.52
CA VAL A 209 14.75 11.14 -19.00
C VAL A 209 15.11 9.76 -18.45
N LEU A 210 15.27 8.80 -19.37
CA LEU A 210 15.85 7.49 -19.11
C LEU A 210 17.27 7.43 -19.67
N ILE A 211 18.11 6.57 -19.11
CA ILE A 211 19.42 6.22 -19.67
C ILE A 211 19.27 4.84 -20.32
N ASN A 212 19.57 4.72 -21.61
CA ASN A 212 19.51 3.44 -22.31
C ASN A 212 20.80 2.61 -22.12
N ASP A 213 20.82 1.38 -22.64
CA ASP A 213 21.94 0.43 -22.49
C ASP A 213 23.28 0.91 -23.08
N LYS A 214 23.28 2.01 -23.85
CA LYS A 214 24.48 2.65 -24.42
C LYS A 214 24.96 3.85 -23.58
N GLY A 215 24.25 4.20 -22.51
CA GLY A 215 24.50 5.40 -21.71
C GLY A 215 23.89 6.69 -22.29
N GLU A 216 23.06 6.60 -23.33
CA GLU A 216 22.44 7.76 -23.97
C GLU A 216 21.22 8.23 -23.15
N LYS A 217 21.10 9.54 -22.92
CA LYS A 217 19.92 10.15 -22.27
C LYS A 217 18.80 10.31 -23.29
N VAL A 218 17.66 9.65 -23.07
CA VAL A 218 16.52 9.57 -24.00
C VAL A 218 15.24 9.99 -23.27
N VAL A 219 14.35 10.73 -23.95
CA VAL A 219 13.16 11.34 -23.34
C VAL A 219 11.89 10.59 -23.74
N TYR A 220 11.16 10.08 -22.74
CA TYR A 220 9.92 9.32 -22.89
C TYR A 220 8.75 10.02 -22.17
N ASP A 221 7.54 9.93 -22.71
CA ASP A 221 6.33 10.17 -21.94
C ASP A 221 5.96 8.88 -21.20
N ALA A 222 5.82 8.94 -19.87
CA ALA A 222 5.61 7.77 -19.03
C ALA A 222 4.22 7.78 -18.38
N LEU A 223 3.49 6.68 -18.49
CA LEU A 223 2.29 6.42 -17.70
C LEU A 223 2.64 5.43 -16.58
N LEU A 224 2.77 5.94 -15.36
CA LEU A 224 2.89 5.13 -14.16
C LEU A 224 1.50 4.83 -13.58
N ARG A 225 1.38 3.80 -12.74
CA ARG A 225 0.21 3.43 -11.93
C ARG A 225 0.66 3.18 -10.50
N LEU A 226 -0.07 3.72 -9.53
CA LEU A 226 0.09 3.34 -8.12
C LEU A 226 -0.29 1.86 -7.94
N VAL A 227 0.54 1.11 -7.23
CA VAL A 227 0.28 -0.28 -6.87
C VAL A 227 0.07 -0.36 -5.36
N GLU A 228 -1.07 -0.93 -4.96
CA GLU A 228 -1.38 -1.29 -3.57
C GLU A 228 -0.42 -2.40 -3.11
N SER A 229 0.70 -1.95 -2.55
CA SER A 229 1.82 -2.73 -2.04
C SER A 229 2.35 -2.08 -0.75
N ILE A 230 3.25 -2.75 -0.03
CA ILE A 230 3.83 -2.22 1.22
C ILE A 230 5.36 -2.31 1.16
N PRO A 231 6.09 -1.19 1.00
CA PRO A 231 5.58 0.17 0.75
C PRO A 231 4.81 0.28 -0.57
N VAL A 232 3.98 1.32 -0.69
CA VAL A 232 3.24 1.63 -1.92
C VAL A 232 4.23 1.99 -3.03
N THR A 233 4.03 1.44 -4.23
CA THR A 233 4.96 1.59 -5.35
C THR A 233 4.29 2.20 -6.59
N LEU A 234 5.09 2.63 -7.57
CA LEU A 234 4.64 3.06 -8.88
C LEU A 234 5.15 2.07 -9.94
N GLN A 235 4.23 1.44 -10.67
CA GLN A 235 4.52 0.53 -11.78
C GLN A 235 4.42 1.29 -13.11
N LEU A 236 5.35 1.06 -14.04
CA LEU A 236 5.22 1.56 -15.41
C LEU A 236 4.14 0.77 -16.17
N VAL A 237 3.10 1.46 -16.63
CA VAL A 237 2.03 0.89 -17.47
C VAL A 237 2.39 1.00 -18.95
N ASN A 238 2.94 2.14 -19.36
CA ASN A 238 3.38 2.40 -20.73
C ASN A 238 4.45 3.50 -20.77
N SER A 239 5.32 3.47 -21.79
CA SER A 239 6.28 4.53 -22.09
C SER A 239 6.36 4.78 -23.59
N THR A 240 6.15 6.02 -24.03
CA THR A 240 6.20 6.43 -25.43
C THR A 240 7.48 7.24 -25.68
N LEU A 241 8.30 6.85 -26.66
CA LEU A 241 9.48 7.63 -27.06
C LEU A 241 9.06 8.99 -27.63
N THR A 242 9.68 10.08 -27.17
CA THR A 242 9.42 11.43 -27.68
C THR A 242 10.54 11.91 -28.61
N ASN A 243 10.25 12.96 -29.38
CA ASN A 243 11.26 13.71 -30.16
C ASN A 243 11.84 14.90 -29.37
N LEU A 244 11.67 14.95 -28.04
CA LEU A 244 12.16 16.06 -27.22
C LEU A 244 13.68 15.96 -27.00
N PRO A 245 14.44 17.07 -27.08
CA PRO A 245 15.83 17.08 -26.67
C PRO A 245 15.93 16.93 -25.14
N TYR A 246 17.04 16.36 -24.67
CA TYR A 246 17.31 16.26 -23.23
C TYR A 246 17.35 17.63 -22.53
N SER A 247 16.74 17.72 -21.34
CA SER A 247 16.84 18.85 -20.41
C SER A 247 17.06 18.35 -18.97
N GLU A 248 17.71 19.17 -18.14
CA GLU A 248 17.83 18.95 -16.69
C GLU A 248 16.57 19.37 -15.91
N GLU A 249 15.64 20.09 -16.55
CA GLU A 249 14.33 20.47 -16.00
C GLU A 249 13.29 19.35 -16.08
N TYR A 250 13.62 18.25 -16.76
CA TYR A 250 12.74 17.10 -16.98
C TYR A 250 12.78 16.12 -15.81
N ALA A 251 11.72 15.31 -15.68
CA ALA A 251 11.73 14.20 -14.74
C ALA A 251 12.84 13.21 -15.13
N SER A 252 13.37 12.45 -14.17
CA SER A 252 14.42 11.45 -14.43
C SER A 252 14.22 10.21 -13.57
N TYR A 253 14.78 9.08 -14.00
CA TYR A 253 14.75 7.82 -13.26
C TYR A 253 16.16 7.28 -13.02
N SER A 254 16.49 7.02 -11.75
CA SER A 254 17.69 6.27 -11.37
C SER A 254 17.35 4.80 -11.20
N ALA A 255 17.83 3.97 -12.12
CA ALA A 255 17.75 2.51 -12.00
C ALA A 255 18.62 1.96 -10.84
N ALA A 256 19.64 2.71 -10.40
CA ALA A 256 20.50 2.31 -9.28
C ALA A 256 19.81 2.51 -7.91
N ASP A 257 18.99 3.56 -7.78
CA ASP A 257 18.29 3.91 -6.53
C ASP A 257 16.81 3.47 -6.53
N GLY A 258 16.27 3.07 -7.68
CA GLY A 258 14.85 2.79 -7.91
C GLY A 258 13.96 4.04 -7.87
N LYS A 259 14.53 5.25 -7.97
CA LYS A 259 13.82 6.52 -7.74
C LYS A 259 13.48 7.25 -9.03
N VAL A 260 12.23 7.72 -9.11
CA VAL A 260 11.82 8.79 -10.01
C VAL A 260 12.06 10.13 -9.30
N THR A 261 12.81 11.03 -9.93
CA THR A 261 12.97 12.42 -9.48
C THR A 261 12.21 13.33 -10.44
N ILE A 262 11.16 13.99 -9.94
CA ILE A 262 10.46 15.06 -10.63
C ILE A 262 11.03 16.38 -10.08
N PRO A 263 11.68 17.22 -10.91
CA PRO A 263 12.11 18.56 -10.47
C PRO A 263 10.95 19.38 -9.91
N ALA A 264 11.26 20.27 -8.96
CA ALA A 264 10.25 21.15 -8.39
C ALA A 264 9.63 22.03 -9.49
N LEU A 265 8.34 21.85 -9.75
CA LEU A 265 7.60 22.65 -10.74
C LEU A 265 7.72 24.13 -10.40
N ALA A 266 8.34 24.91 -11.29
CA ALA A 266 8.48 26.36 -11.16
C ALA A 266 7.15 27.08 -11.45
N VAL A 267 6.15 26.87 -10.59
CA VAL A 267 4.83 27.51 -10.65
C VAL A 267 4.94 28.99 -10.24
N GLY A 268 5.59 29.82 -11.06
CA GLY A 268 5.78 31.24 -10.77
C GLY A 268 6.95 31.95 -11.46
N ALA A 269 7.23 31.68 -12.74
CA ALA A 269 8.28 32.39 -13.50
C ALA A 269 7.85 32.83 -14.92
N LEU A 270 6.55 33.02 -15.15
CA LEU A 270 5.98 33.30 -16.48
C LEU A 270 5.38 34.71 -16.57
N ASN A 271 6.17 35.66 -17.07
CA ASN A 271 5.70 37.00 -17.43
C ASN A 271 4.85 36.96 -18.73
N TYR A 272 3.56 36.63 -18.61
CA TYR A 272 2.59 36.72 -19.70
C TYR A 272 1.45 37.68 -19.35
N SER A 273 1.07 38.54 -20.30
CA SER A 273 0.21 39.71 -20.09
C SER A 273 -1.26 39.51 -20.48
N SER A 274 -1.68 38.30 -20.86
CA SER A 274 -3.09 37.91 -20.96
C SER A 274 -3.28 36.42 -20.64
N LEU A 275 -4.47 36.06 -20.17
CA LEU A 275 -4.81 34.73 -19.63
C LEU A 275 -6.02 34.08 -20.35
N GLU A 276 -6.32 34.55 -21.56
CA GLU A 276 -7.45 34.04 -22.36
C GLU A 276 -7.07 32.69 -23.02
N ASP A 277 -7.98 31.72 -22.93
CA ASP A 277 -7.95 30.39 -23.56
C ASP A 277 -6.76 29.44 -23.27
N LYS A 278 -6.40 29.25 -21.98
CA LYS A 278 -5.66 28.04 -21.54
C LYS A 278 -6.25 27.38 -20.29
N ARG A 279 -6.57 26.08 -20.41
CA ARG A 279 -6.88 25.20 -19.27
C ARG A 279 -5.59 24.82 -18.55
N TYR A 280 -5.59 24.89 -17.22
CA TYR A 280 -4.52 24.40 -16.38
C TYR A 280 -4.96 23.10 -15.70
N THR A 281 -4.20 22.02 -15.92
CA THR A 281 -4.32 20.78 -15.14
C THR A 281 -3.17 20.73 -14.15
N ALA A 282 -3.45 21.10 -12.89
CA ALA A 282 -2.49 20.92 -11.81
C ALA A 282 -2.47 19.45 -11.38
N VAL A 283 -1.29 18.83 -11.35
CA VAL A 283 -1.09 17.48 -10.81
C VAL A 283 -0.70 17.60 -9.33
N LEU A 284 -1.20 16.67 -8.50
CA LEU A 284 -1.03 16.71 -7.05
C LEU A 284 0.44 16.57 -6.65
N GLN A 285 0.96 17.52 -5.86
CA GLN A 285 2.36 17.51 -5.41
C GLN A 285 2.50 16.74 -4.09
N LEU A 286 2.69 15.43 -4.17
CA LEU A 286 2.98 14.61 -2.99
C LEU A 286 4.45 14.78 -2.55
N GLN A 287 4.70 15.47 -1.43
CA GLN A 287 6.02 15.51 -0.81
C GLN A 287 6.35 14.16 -0.14
N ALA A 288 6.93 13.24 -0.92
CA ALA A 288 7.42 11.95 -0.42
C ALA A 288 8.95 11.93 -0.34
N GLU A 289 9.51 12.30 0.81
CA GLU A 289 10.92 12.02 1.13
C GLU A 289 11.11 10.51 1.37
N LEU A 290 11.23 9.74 0.27
CA LEU A 290 11.51 8.31 0.32
C LEU A 290 12.94 8.03 0.78
N SER A 291 13.13 8.07 2.10
CA SER A 291 14.29 7.56 2.82
C SER A 291 13.99 6.14 3.34
N ALA A 292 14.46 5.14 2.59
CA ALA A 292 14.42 3.73 2.98
C ALA A 292 15.78 3.10 2.73
N THR A 293 16.43 2.61 3.79
CA THR A 293 17.82 2.14 3.75
C THR A 293 17.92 0.62 3.58
N SER A 294 17.96 0.17 2.31
CA SER A 294 18.53 -1.14 1.88
C SER A 294 17.90 -2.45 2.43
N PRO A 295 18.28 -3.63 1.89
CA PRO A 295 18.88 -3.91 0.58
C PRO A 295 18.12 -4.96 -0.27
N GLY A 296 18.34 -4.90 -1.58
CA GLY A 296 18.45 -6.11 -2.42
C GLY A 296 17.19 -6.64 -3.11
N PHE A 297 17.09 -6.38 -4.41
CA PHE A 297 16.39 -7.25 -5.37
C PHE A 297 17.27 -7.43 -6.62
N THR A 298 17.34 -8.66 -7.14
CA THR A 298 17.96 -8.97 -8.44
C THR A 298 16.98 -8.68 -9.56
N LEU A 299 17.45 -8.00 -10.63
CA LEU A 299 16.75 -8.02 -11.90
C LEU A 299 16.84 -9.41 -12.52
N GLU A 300 15.70 -10.04 -12.81
CA GLU A 300 15.65 -10.99 -13.91
C GLU A 300 15.69 -10.19 -15.22
N THR A 301 16.71 -10.44 -16.03
CA THR A 301 16.87 -9.79 -17.34
C THR A 301 15.78 -10.26 -18.30
N LEU A 302 14.86 -9.37 -18.65
CA LEU A 302 14.02 -9.53 -19.83
C LEU A 302 14.88 -9.43 -21.09
N THR A 303 15.52 -10.53 -21.47
CA THR A 303 16.20 -10.65 -22.76
C THR A 303 15.17 -10.52 -23.88
N GLU A 304 15.39 -9.57 -24.78
CA GLU A 304 14.60 -9.46 -26.01
C GLU A 304 14.57 -10.81 -26.76
N LYS A 305 13.41 -11.13 -27.34
CA LYS A 305 13.30 -12.13 -28.41
C LYS A 305 12.91 -11.43 -29.72
N PRO A 306 13.39 -11.95 -30.86
CA PRO A 306 13.46 -11.22 -32.13
C PRO A 306 12.11 -11.08 -32.85
#